data_AF-A0A1I4YJY1-F1
#
_entry.id   AF-A0A1I4YJY1-F1
#
_cell.length_a   1.000
_cell.length_b   1.000
_cell.length_c   1.000
_cell.angle_alpha   90.00
_cell.angle_beta   90.00
_cell.angle_gamma   90.00
#
_symmetry.space_group_name_H-M   'P 1'
#
loop_
_entity.id
_entity.type
_entity.pdbx_description
1 polymer ?
#
loop_
_entity_poly.entity_id
_entity_poly.type
_entity_poly.pdbx_seq_one_letter_code
_entity_poly.pdbx_strand_id
1 'polypeptide(L)'
;MGSDADAPSTVRHTEPEALHNLTAVLQLCAAGTLRCSEKTRRPSAATVRAVAETLVGGDFYPDDAIASFAWPLLMQAGGLAQLEGSRLALTPKGRKALDRPRDETIREIWGRWPRHAPIDELSRVEQIKGQRSAAALSAAGPRRQAVAAALALCPPGEWVRVDELFTAMRRAGAHPAVARSERGLWKLYILDPEYGSLGYAGFHDWAVLEGRYTLAVLFEYAATLGLLDVEYEPPAHARDDFRHMWGADEIDALSRYDGLRAVRLTALGAFAIGLTTSYVPAEPAVAERSLQVLANHDVVATADLAPADRLVLDTFAARTSDRVWTLTTASLLGAVDAGRTPDELGTFLDERAAHAVPDTVRRLLDDVEARASQLRDLGSRRVLECADASVAALLAGDRSLRGLCTRLGERHLMLDPAGEAKARTALRKLGYPLGPTAIFWG
;
A
#
# COMPACT_ATOMS: atom_id res chain seq x y z
N MET A 1 -32.48 20.07 -19.52
CA MET A 1 -32.39 18.60 -19.42
C MET A 1 -31.41 18.12 -20.48
N GLY A 2 -30.12 18.43 -20.27
CA GLY A 2 -29.03 17.69 -20.91
C GLY A 2 -28.69 16.56 -19.95
N SER A 3 -28.52 15.36 -20.47
CA SER A 3 -28.09 14.20 -19.69
C SER A 3 -26.72 14.48 -19.10
N ASP A 4 -26.64 14.65 -17.77
CA ASP A 4 -25.39 14.48 -17.03
C ASP A 4 -24.94 13.04 -17.28
N ALA A 5 -24.00 12.87 -18.19
CA ALA A 5 -23.23 11.65 -18.25
C ALA A 5 -22.39 11.62 -16.98
N ASP A 6 -22.91 10.94 -15.94
CA ASP A 6 -22.19 10.65 -14.71
C ASP A 6 -20.77 10.20 -15.11
N ALA A 7 -19.74 10.88 -14.60
CA ALA A 7 -18.37 10.48 -14.86
C ALA A 7 -18.21 9.00 -14.46
N PRO A 8 -17.45 8.20 -15.21
CA PRO A 8 -17.33 6.78 -14.91
C PRO A 8 -16.72 6.59 -13.51
N SER A 9 -17.52 6.10 -12.57
CA SER A 9 -17.04 5.74 -11.23
C SER A 9 -16.29 4.42 -11.27
N THR A 10 -15.26 4.30 -10.43
CA THR A 10 -14.43 3.12 -10.25
C THR A 10 -14.85 2.42 -8.96
N VAL A 11 -15.20 1.14 -9.06
CA VAL A 11 -15.39 0.25 -7.91
C VAL A 11 -14.10 -0.52 -7.67
N ARG A 12 -13.59 -0.49 -6.44
CA ARG A 12 -12.36 -1.19 -6.05
C ARG A 12 -12.60 -2.08 -4.83
N HIS A 13 -12.28 -3.36 -4.99
CA HIS A 13 -12.33 -4.37 -3.94
C HIS A 13 -10.99 -4.42 -3.22
N THR A 14 -10.93 -3.82 -2.05
CA THR A 14 -9.67 -3.55 -1.33
C THR A 14 -9.27 -4.67 -0.39
N GLU A 15 -10.21 -5.49 0.07
CA GLU A 15 -9.94 -6.63 0.97
C GLU A 15 -8.84 -7.57 0.44
N PRO A 16 -8.96 -8.15 -0.79
CA PRO A 16 -7.93 -9.05 -1.31
C PRO A 16 -6.60 -8.35 -1.57
N GLU A 17 -6.64 -7.09 -2.04
CA GLU A 17 -5.44 -6.29 -2.31
C GLU A 17 -4.66 -6.03 -1.01
N ALA A 18 -5.35 -5.63 0.06
CA ALA A 18 -4.72 -5.27 1.33
C ALA A 18 -3.97 -6.45 1.98
N LEU A 19 -4.52 -7.67 1.87
CA LEU A 19 -3.86 -8.87 2.36
C LEU A 19 -2.51 -9.10 1.63
N HIS A 20 -2.45 -8.89 0.32
CA HIS A 20 -1.19 -9.00 -0.45
C HIS A 20 -0.25 -7.83 -0.17
N ASN A 21 -0.79 -6.62 -0.18
CA ASN A 21 -0.05 -5.37 0.01
C ASN A 21 0.61 -5.29 1.39
N LEU A 22 0.00 -5.84 2.44
CA LEU A 22 0.63 -5.96 3.75
C LEU A 22 1.97 -6.72 3.67
N THR A 23 1.97 -7.89 3.04
CA THR A 23 3.18 -8.72 2.89
C THR A 23 4.25 -7.98 2.08
N ALA A 24 3.85 -7.37 0.97
CA ALA A 24 4.78 -6.68 0.09
C ALA A 24 5.44 -5.47 0.78
N VAL A 25 4.67 -4.65 1.52
CA VAL A 25 5.21 -3.51 2.26
C VAL A 25 6.10 -3.95 3.45
N LEU A 26 5.75 -5.04 4.13
CA LEU A 26 6.62 -5.63 5.16
C LEU A 26 7.97 -6.08 4.57
N GLN A 27 7.96 -6.68 3.38
CA GLN A 27 9.18 -7.08 2.68
C GLN A 27 10.03 -5.88 2.25
N LEU A 28 9.42 -4.80 1.75
CA LEU A 28 10.14 -3.54 1.46
C LEU A 28 10.80 -2.95 2.73
N CYS A 29 10.10 -2.99 3.87
CA CYS A 29 10.68 -2.59 5.16
C CYS A 29 11.85 -3.49 5.56
N ALA A 30 11.72 -4.82 5.38
CA ALA A 30 12.78 -5.79 5.68
C ALA A 30 14.03 -5.55 4.82
N ALA A 31 13.84 -5.29 3.52
CA ALA A 31 14.89 -4.93 2.57
C ALA A 31 15.53 -3.57 2.89
N GLY A 32 14.90 -2.75 3.72
CA GLY A 32 15.43 -1.44 4.11
C GLY A 32 15.36 -0.40 3.02
N THR A 33 14.45 -0.54 2.06
CA THR A 33 14.24 0.38 0.94
C THR A 33 13.44 1.61 1.34
N LEU A 34 12.57 1.48 2.35
CA LEU A 34 11.67 2.55 2.77
C LEU A 34 12.36 3.60 3.66
N ARG A 35 11.99 4.87 3.45
CA ARG A 35 12.51 6.04 4.15
C ARG A 35 11.36 6.97 4.55
N CYS A 36 11.33 7.37 5.81
CA CYS A 36 10.43 8.41 6.29
C CYS A 36 11.23 9.53 6.99
N SER A 37 10.67 10.75 6.99
CA SER A 37 11.28 11.87 7.70
C SER A 37 11.32 11.63 9.20
N GLU A 38 12.45 11.88 9.84
CA GLU A 38 12.54 11.85 11.31
C GLU A 38 11.63 12.89 11.97
N LYS A 39 11.47 14.06 11.33
CA LYS A 39 10.71 15.19 11.85
C LYS A 39 9.21 15.03 11.63
N THR A 40 8.80 14.73 10.41
CA THR A 40 7.37 14.69 10.06
C THR A 40 6.79 13.28 10.04
N ARG A 41 7.65 12.25 10.16
CA ARG A 41 7.29 10.82 10.03
C ARG A 41 6.69 10.42 8.69
N ARG A 42 6.55 11.36 7.76
CA ARG A 42 5.98 11.16 6.43
C ARG A 42 6.95 10.37 5.54
N PRO A 43 6.45 9.49 4.66
CA PRO A 43 7.28 8.83 3.67
C PRO A 43 7.93 9.84 2.71
N SER A 44 9.13 9.52 2.25
CA SER A 44 9.79 10.28 1.19
C SER A 44 9.12 10.02 -0.16
N ALA A 45 9.30 10.92 -1.14
CA ALA A 45 8.77 10.71 -2.51
C ALA A 45 9.29 9.41 -3.17
N ALA A 46 10.53 9.01 -2.86
CA ALA A 46 11.08 7.74 -3.32
C ALA A 46 10.39 6.54 -2.67
N THR A 47 10.04 6.64 -1.38
CA THR A 47 9.27 5.61 -0.65
C THR A 47 7.85 5.51 -1.18
N VAL A 48 7.19 6.63 -1.46
CA VAL A 48 5.86 6.64 -2.06
C VAL A 48 5.88 5.90 -3.40
N ARG A 49 6.83 6.23 -4.30
CA ARG A 49 6.97 5.53 -5.59
C ARG A 49 7.26 4.04 -5.43
N ALA A 50 8.24 3.67 -4.61
CA ALA A 50 8.60 2.27 -4.39
C ALA A 50 7.43 1.45 -3.83
N VAL A 51 6.63 2.03 -2.93
CA VAL A 51 5.41 1.38 -2.44
C VAL A 51 4.38 1.28 -3.56
N ALA A 52 4.08 2.37 -4.28
CA ALA A 52 3.10 2.39 -5.37
C ALA A 52 3.37 1.33 -6.45
N GLU A 53 4.64 1.18 -6.86
CA GLU A 53 5.09 0.17 -7.83
C GLU A 53 4.90 -1.27 -7.34
N THR A 54 4.83 -1.48 -6.03
CA THR A 54 4.72 -2.80 -5.38
C THR A 54 3.28 -3.15 -5.03
N LEU A 55 2.36 -2.18 -4.96
CA LEU A 55 0.97 -2.45 -4.57
C LEU A 55 0.22 -3.22 -5.67
N VAL A 56 -0.41 -4.32 -5.28
CA VAL A 56 -1.48 -4.94 -6.06
C VAL A 56 -2.61 -3.91 -6.22
N GLY A 57 -2.99 -3.64 -7.47
CA GLY A 57 -3.96 -2.61 -7.84
C GLY A 57 -3.42 -1.18 -7.87
N GLY A 58 -2.12 -0.97 -7.58
CA GLY A 58 -1.51 0.36 -7.56
C GLY A 58 -2.12 1.31 -6.52
N ASP A 59 -1.95 2.61 -6.71
CA ASP A 59 -2.66 3.62 -5.91
C ASP A 59 -4.10 3.85 -6.41
N PHE A 60 -4.94 4.56 -5.66
CA PHE A 60 -6.34 4.80 -6.04
C PHE A 60 -6.46 5.74 -7.24
N TYR A 61 -5.58 6.74 -7.29
CA TYR A 61 -5.45 7.66 -8.42
C TYR A 61 -4.04 7.58 -9.00
N PRO A 62 -3.87 7.78 -10.33
CA PRO A 62 -2.55 7.74 -10.96
C PRO A 62 -1.62 8.85 -10.45
N ASP A 63 -2.16 10.05 -10.22
CA ASP A 63 -1.38 11.25 -9.90
C ASP A 63 -1.37 11.60 -8.41
N ASP A 64 -2.19 10.93 -7.61
CA ASP A 64 -2.34 11.22 -6.19
C ASP A 64 -2.00 10.01 -5.33
N ALA A 65 -0.91 10.15 -4.57
CA ALA A 65 -0.52 9.16 -3.60
C ALA A 65 -1.51 9.12 -2.43
N ILE A 66 -2.28 8.05 -2.29
CA ILE A 66 -3.21 7.79 -1.19
C ILE A 66 -2.74 6.51 -0.48
N ALA A 67 -2.90 5.35 -1.09
CA ALA A 67 -2.52 4.06 -0.50
C ALA A 67 -1.01 3.95 -0.30
N SER A 68 -0.22 4.39 -1.29
CA SER A 68 1.23 4.33 -1.23
C SER A 68 1.83 5.29 -0.19
N PHE A 69 1.12 6.38 0.11
CA PHE A 69 1.46 7.29 1.20
C PHE A 69 1.06 6.71 2.57
N ALA A 70 -0.10 6.04 2.65
CA ALA A 70 -0.65 5.51 3.88
C ALA A 70 0.11 4.32 4.44
N TRP A 71 0.52 3.36 3.59
CA TRP A 71 1.17 2.12 4.03
C TRP A 71 2.37 2.32 4.97
N PRO A 72 3.35 3.20 4.66
CA PRO A 72 4.45 3.51 5.59
C PRO A 72 3.98 4.09 6.94
N LEU A 73 2.88 4.84 6.96
CA LEU A 73 2.30 5.39 8.18
C LEU A 73 1.56 4.32 8.99
N LEU A 74 0.85 3.41 8.31
CA LEU A 74 0.16 2.27 8.89
C LEU A 74 1.17 1.29 9.53
N MET A 75 2.32 1.05 8.90
CA MET A 75 3.41 0.26 9.49
C MET A 75 3.95 0.86 10.80
N GLN A 76 4.09 2.19 10.83
CA GLN A 76 4.49 2.92 12.04
C GLN A 76 3.41 2.85 13.12
N ALA A 77 2.15 3.11 12.76
CA ALA A 77 1.02 3.14 13.69
C ALA A 77 0.75 1.75 14.31
N GLY A 78 0.86 0.68 13.52
CA GLY A 78 0.74 -0.70 13.98
C GLY A 78 1.91 -1.19 14.86
N GLY A 79 2.98 -0.39 14.95
CA GLY A 79 4.22 -0.74 15.65
C GLY A 79 5.01 -1.86 14.94
N LEU A 80 4.74 -2.08 13.65
CA LEU A 80 5.43 -3.09 12.85
C LEU A 80 6.79 -2.57 12.35
N ALA A 81 6.86 -1.27 12.08
CA ALA A 81 8.11 -0.62 11.72
C ALA A 81 8.36 0.63 12.58
N GLN A 82 9.62 0.99 12.74
CA GLN A 82 10.07 2.18 13.44
C GLN A 82 11.18 2.87 12.65
N LEU A 83 11.42 4.14 12.95
CA LEU A 83 12.50 4.88 12.32
C LEU A 83 13.85 4.58 13.00
N GLU A 84 14.83 4.18 12.19
CA GLU A 84 16.25 4.13 12.52
C GLU A 84 16.96 5.20 11.68
N GLY A 85 17.08 6.40 12.24
CA GLY A 85 17.31 7.60 11.45
C GLY A 85 16.15 7.83 10.47
N SER A 86 16.45 8.05 9.19
CA SER A 86 15.44 8.17 8.13
C SER A 86 14.92 6.84 7.59
N ARG A 87 15.53 5.70 7.95
CA ARG A 87 15.12 4.38 7.47
C ARG A 87 13.94 3.84 8.26
N LEU A 88 12.92 3.37 7.57
CA LEU A 88 11.81 2.65 8.18
C LEU A 88 12.18 1.16 8.29
N ALA A 89 12.52 0.71 9.50
CA ALA A 89 13.02 -0.62 9.80
C ALA A 89 11.99 -1.45 10.58
N LEU A 90 11.91 -2.76 10.30
CA LEU A 90 11.01 -3.65 11.02
C LEU A 90 11.40 -3.79 12.50
N THR A 91 10.42 -3.61 13.37
CA THR A 91 10.50 -3.96 14.80
C THR A 91 10.49 -5.49 14.96
N PRO A 92 10.79 -6.04 16.16
CA PRO A 92 10.56 -7.46 16.43
C PRO A 92 9.12 -7.91 16.15
N LYS A 93 8.14 -7.01 16.36
CA LYS A 93 6.73 -7.26 16.02
C LYS A 93 6.53 -7.35 14.51
N GLY A 94 7.09 -6.42 13.73
CA GLY A 94 7.00 -6.44 12.28
C GLY A 94 7.67 -7.64 11.62
N ARG A 95 8.79 -8.12 12.17
CA ARG A 95 9.44 -9.34 11.68
C ARG A 95 8.54 -10.56 11.89
N LYS A 96 7.91 -10.69 13.07
CA LYS A 96 6.94 -11.75 13.33
C LYS A 96 5.70 -11.66 12.42
N ALA A 97 5.31 -10.45 12.02
CA ALA A 97 4.15 -10.24 11.16
C ALA A 97 4.33 -10.82 9.74
N LEU A 98 5.55 -11.11 9.29
CA LEU A 98 5.81 -11.78 8.01
C LEU A 98 5.24 -13.21 7.97
N ASP A 99 5.20 -13.89 9.14
CA ASP A 99 4.76 -15.29 9.26
C ASP A 99 3.38 -15.43 9.91
N ARG A 100 2.73 -14.31 10.27
CA ARG A 100 1.41 -14.30 10.93
C ARG A 100 0.26 -14.24 9.92
N PRO A 101 -0.94 -14.68 10.31
CA PRO A 101 -2.15 -14.38 9.55
C PRO A 101 -2.27 -12.88 9.27
N ARG A 102 -2.52 -12.56 7.99
CA ARG A 102 -2.51 -11.19 7.46
C ARG A 102 -3.70 -10.39 8.00
N ASP A 103 -4.85 -11.04 8.11
CA ASP A 103 -6.10 -10.53 8.68
C ASP A 103 -5.93 -10.13 10.16
N GLU A 104 -5.30 -10.96 10.98
CA GLU A 104 -4.98 -10.59 12.37
C GLU A 104 -4.04 -9.40 12.44
N THR A 105 -3.04 -9.36 11.55
CA THR A 105 -2.06 -8.27 11.50
C THR A 105 -2.75 -6.95 11.11
N ILE A 106 -3.64 -6.96 10.12
CA ILE A 106 -4.45 -5.80 9.71
C ILE A 106 -5.34 -5.34 10.87
N ARG A 107 -6.05 -6.27 11.53
CA ARG A 107 -6.85 -5.97 12.72
C ARG A 107 -6.03 -5.28 13.81
N GLU A 108 -4.82 -5.75 14.07
CA GLU A 108 -3.92 -5.12 15.05
C GLU A 108 -3.41 -3.74 14.62
N ILE A 109 -3.13 -3.53 13.33
CA ILE A 109 -2.76 -2.21 12.80
C ILE A 109 -3.93 -1.24 13.05
N TRP A 110 -5.13 -1.61 12.62
CA TRP A 110 -6.33 -0.78 12.78
C TRP A 110 -6.64 -0.48 14.24
N GLY A 111 -6.58 -1.48 15.13
CA GLY A 111 -6.83 -1.28 16.55
C GLY A 111 -5.83 -0.33 17.23
N ARG A 112 -4.59 -0.24 16.71
CA ARG A 112 -3.56 0.68 17.23
C ARG A 112 -3.60 2.06 16.57
N TRP A 113 -4.02 2.13 15.32
CA TRP A 113 -3.94 3.34 14.49
C TRP A 113 -4.54 4.60 15.15
N PRO A 114 -5.75 4.58 15.75
CA PRO A 114 -6.34 5.79 16.34
C PRO A 114 -5.45 6.47 17.41
N ARG A 115 -4.63 5.68 18.12
CA ARG A 115 -3.77 6.17 19.21
C ARG A 115 -2.34 6.43 18.79
N HIS A 116 -1.89 5.83 17.69
CA HIS A 116 -0.47 5.77 17.34
C HIS A 116 -0.16 6.29 15.93
N ALA A 117 -1.15 6.77 15.18
CA ALA A 117 -0.90 7.33 13.86
C ALA A 117 0.07 8.53 13.94
N PRO A 118 1.11 8.54 13.08
CA PRO A 118 2.24 9.46 13.21
C PRO A 118 1.94 10.90 12.77
N ILE A 119 0.86 11.13 12.03
CA ILE A 119 0.44 12.45 11.54
C ILE A 119 -1.05 12.65 11.76
N ASP A 120 -1.51 13.90 11.72
CA ASP A 120 -2.93 14.24 11.69
C ASP A 120 -3.48 14.10 10.27
N GLU A 121 -4.62 13.43 10.10
CA GLU A 121 -5.23 13.17 8.78
C GLU A 121 -5.69 14.44 8.10
N LEU A 122 -6.09 15.47 8.87
CA LEU A 122 -6.46 16.77 8.30
C LEU A 122 -5.28 17.43 7.55
N SER A 123 -4.03 17.08 7.91
CA SER A 123 -2.83 17.59 7.25
C SER A 123 -2.66 17.11 5.81
N ARG A 124 -3.59 16.29 5.30
CA ARG A 124 -3.72 15.84 3.92
C ARG A 124 -4.86 16.53 3.15
N VAL A 125 -5.68 17.32 3.84
CA VAL A 125 -6.66 18.25 3.24
C VAL A 125 -6.00 19.61 3.11
N GLU A 126 -5.18 19.76 2.07
CA GLU A 126 -4.21 20.85 1.94
C GLU A 126 -4.84 22.22 1.66
N GLN A 127 -6.06 22.24 1.11
CA GLN A 127 -6.79 23.48 0.84
C GLN A 127 -7.29 24.17 2.12
N ILE A 128 -7.48 23.41 3.21
CA ILE A 128 -7.79 23.98 4.53
C ILE A 128 -6.46 24.36 5.19
N LYS A 129 -6.14 25.66 5.20
CA LYS A 129 -4.90 26.21 5.75
C LYS A 129 -5.04 26.55 7.23
N GLY A 130 -3.94 27.00 7.84
CA GLY A 130 -3.92 27.43 9.25
C GLY A 130 -3.98 26.31 10.30
N GLN A 131 -3.95 25.06 9.87
CA GLN A 131 -3.99 23.87 10.74
C GLN A 131 -2.88 23.81 11.80
N ARG A 132 -1.72 24.43 11.54
CA ARG A 132 -0.57 24.46 12.47
C ARG A 132 -0.66 25.57 13.53
N SER A 133 -1.67 26.44 13.43
CA SER A 133 -1.88 27.51 14.40
C SER A 133 -2.18 26.92 15.79
N ALA A 134 -1.59 27.53 16.82
CA ALA A 134 -1.75 27.06 18.19
C ALA A 134 -3.24 26.95 18.55
N ALA A 135 -3.67 25.78 19.03
CA ALA A 135 -5.06 25.52 19.42
C ALA A 135 -6.11 25.72 18.30
N ALA A 136 -5.73 25.57 17.02
CA ALA A 136 -6.69 25.49 15.92
C ALA A 136 -7.46 24.16 15.96
N LEU A 137 -6.74 23.04 16.01
CA LEU A 137 -7.32 21.70 15.95
C LEU A 137 -7.57 21.08 17.33
N SER A 138 -8.61 20.27 17.42
CA SER A 138 -8.83 19.34 18.53
C SER A 138 -7.81 18.19 18.48
N ALA A 139 -7.78 17.37 19.53
CA ALA A 139 -6.90 16.21 19.56
C ALA A 139 -7.29 15.18 18.47
N ALA A 140 -6.29 14.67 17.73
CA ALA A 140 -6.54 13.71 16.65
C ALA A 140 -7.07 12.36 17.15
N GLY A 141 -6.61 11.88 18.33
CA GLY A 141 -7.01 10.57 18.87
C GLY A 141 -8.53 10.38 18.99
N PRO A 142 -9.26 11.29 19.67
CA PRO A 142 -10.73 11.25 19.71
C PRO A 142 -11.39 11.34 18.34
N ARG A 143 -10.87 12.16 17.41
CA ARG A 143 -11.41 12.26 16.05
C ARG A 143 -11.30 10.93 15.29
N ARG A 144 -10.14 10.29 15.33
CA ARG A 144 -9.92 8.97 14.75
C ARG A 144 -10.84 7.91 15.35
N GLN A 145 -11.04 7.95 16.67
CA GLN A 145 -11.96 7.02 17.35
C GLN A 145 -13.41 7.21 16.91
N ALA A 146 -13.86 8.46 16.74
CA ALA A 146 -15.20 8.75 16.24
C ALA A 146 -15.40 8.18 14.83
N VAL A 147 -14.45 8.36 13.92
CA VAL A 147 -14.54 7.77 12.57
C VAL A 147 -14.39 6.25 12.60
N ALA A 148 -13.47 5.71 13.41
CA ALA A 148 -13.28 4.26 13.51
C ALA A 148 -14.54 3.54 14.04
N ALA A 149 -15.25 4.15 15.00
CA ALA A 149 -16.53 3.66 15.49
C ALA A 149 -17.63 3.77 14.43
N ALA A 150 -17.58 4.79 13.56
CA ALA A 150 -18.56 4.98 12.50
C ALA A 150 -18.56 3.87 11.43
N LEU A 151 -17.47 3.11 11.29
CA LEU A 151 -17.46 1.93 10.41
C LEU A 151 -18.54 0.91 10.80
N ALA A 152 -18.90 0.83 12.08
CA ALA A 152 -19.98 -0.06 12.55
C ALA A 152 -21.39 0.42 12.16
N LEU A 153 -21.53 1.63 11.60
CA LEU A 153 -22.77 2.14 11.03
C LEU A 153 -22.99 1.64 9.59
N CYS A 154 -21.98 1.05 8.95
CA CYS A 154 -22.08 0.43 7.64
C CYS A 154 -22.45 -1.06 7.80
N PRO A 155 -23.57 -1.53 7.24
CA PRO A 155 -23.87 -2.95 7.21
C PRO A 155 -22.78 -3.73 6.44
N PRO A 156 -22.25 -4.86 6.98
CA PRO A 156 -21.27 -5.67 6.26
C PRO A 156 -21.79 -6.12 4.89
N GLY A 157 -20.99 -5.94 3.84
CA GLY A 157 -21.32 -6.35 2.47
C GLY A 157 -22.27 -5.43 1.72
N GLU A 158 -22.79 -4.36 2.34
CA GLU A 158 -23.69 -3.40 1.70
C GLU A 158 -22.96 -2.09 1.35
N TRP A 159 -23.28 -1.54 0.18
CA TRP A 159 -22.78 -0.23 -0.25
C TRP A 159 -23.55 0.90 0.43
N VAL A 160 -22.83 1.80 1.08
CA VAL A 160 -23.37 2.98 1.76
C VAL A 160 -22.79 4.23 1.10
N ARG A 161 -23.65 5.16 0.67
CA ARG A 161 -23.18 6.45 0.13
C ARG A 161 -22.54 7.24 1.27
N VAL A 162 -21.43 7.91 1.00
CA VAL A 162 -20.71 8.62 2.07
C VAL A 162 -21.53 9.73 2.72
N ASP A 163 -22.43 10.40 1.98
CA ASP A 163 -23.31 11.43 2.53
C ASP A 163 -24.43 10.84 3.43
N GLU A 164 -24.84 9.59 3.16
CA GLU A 164 -25.70 8.82 4.06
C GLU A 164 -24.95 8.46 5.33
N LEU A 165 -23.69 8.02 5.22
CA LEU A 165 -22.82 7.75 6.37
C LEU A 165 -22.60 9.02 7.20
N PHE A 166 -22.36 10.18 6.58
CA PHE A 166 -22.27 11.47 7.28
C PHE A 166 -23.54 11.79 8.06
N THR A 167 -24.70 11.51 7.46
CA THR A 167 -25.99 11.69 8.12
C THR A 167 -26.16 10.71 9.29
N ALA A 168 -25.77 9.45 9.13
CA ALA A 168 -25.80 8.45 10.19
C ALA A 168 -24.85 8.81 11.36
N MET A 169 -23.63 9.25 11.06
CA MET A 169 -22.65 9.71 12.05
C MET A 169 -23.19 10.87 12.88
N ARG A 170 -23.78 11.88 12.23
CA ARG A 170 -24.39 13.02 12.92
C ARG A 170 -25.55 12.59 13.82
N ARG A 171 -26.39 11.65 13.37
CA ARG A 171 -27.49 11.10 14.19
C ARG A 171 -26.98 10.29 15.38
N ALA A 172 -25.87 9.57 15.21
CA ALA A 172 -25.25 8.75 16.25
C ALA A 172 -24.37 9.56 17.23
N GLY A 173 -24.19 10.86 17.02
CA GLY A 173 -23.30 11.70 17.83
C GLY A 173 -21.80 11.42 17.58
N ALA A 174 -21.46 10.68 16.53
CA ALA A 174 -20.09 10.34 16.15
C ALA A 174 -19.45 11.51 15.39
N HIS A 175 -19.11 12.59 16.11
CA HIS A 175 -18.54 13.80 15.52
C HIS A 175 -17.02 13.85 15.69
N PRO A 176 -16.22 13.75 14.62
CA PRO A 176 -14.78 13.95 14.69
C PRO A 176 -14.45 15.46 14.72
N ALA A 177 -14.96 16.18 15.72
CA ALA A 177 -14.91 17.64 15.82
C ALA A 177 -13.50 18.18 15.51
N VAL A 178 -13.34 18.87 14.37
CA VAL A 178 -12.02 19.23 13.84
C VAL A 178 -11.43 20.42 14.58
N ALA A 179 -12.18 21.51 14.66
CA ALA A 179 -11.76 22.69 15.37
C ALA A 179 -11.84 22.48 16.88
N ARG A 180 -10.85 23.00 17.61
CA ARG A 180 -10.83 22.88 19.08
C ARG A 180 -11.96 23.67 19.76
N SER A 181 -12.36 24.77 19.14
CA SER A 181 -13.34 25.75 19.63
C SER A 181 -13.76 26.64 18.48
N GLU A 182 -14.75 27.52 18.69
CA GLU A 182 -15.10 28.57 17.72
C GLU A 182 -13.88 29.42 17.34
N ARG A 183 -13.04 29.82 18.31
CA ARG A 183 -11.76 30.51 18.04
C ARG A 183 -10.76 29.68 17.24
N GLY A 184 -10.93 28.36 17.22
CA GLY A 184 -10.16 27.45 16.39
C GLY A 184 -10.57 27.54 14.92
N LEU A 185 -11.87 27.70 14.65
CA LEU A 185 -12.41 27.87 13.29
C LEU A 185 -11.85 29.12 12.60
N TRP A 186 -11.77 30.23 13.33
CA TRP A 186 -11.19 31.48 12.81
C TRP A 186 -9.71 31.38 12.37
N LYS A 187 -9.02 30.32 12.78
CA LYS A 187 -7.62 30.05 12.38
C LYS A 187 -7.53 29.18 11.14
N LEU A 188 -8.61 28.51 10.77
CA LEU A 188 -8.69 27.68 9.57
C LEU A 188 -9.27 28.52 8.44
N TYR A 189 -8.75 28.36 7.23
CA TYR A 189 -9.18 29.17 6.10
C TYR A 189 -8.85 28.52 4.76
N ILE A 190 -9.58 28.90 3.72
CA ILE A 190 -9.25 28.60 2.31
C ILE A 190 -8.59 29.84 1.73
N LEU A 191 -7.51 29.65 0.96
CA LEU A 191 -6.75 30.71 0.28
C LEU A 191 -6.13 31.78 1.20
N ASP A 192 -6.95 32.63 1.83
CA ASP A 192 -6.61 33.80 2.66
C ASP A 192 -7.26 33.75 4.07
N PRO A 193 -6.55 34.10 5.16
CA PRO A 193 -7.05 33.99 6.52
C PRO A 193 -8.13 35.01 6.92
N GLU A 194 -8.20 36.17 6.27
CA GLU A 194 -9.17 37.23 6.60
C GLU A 194 -10.50 36.98 5.89
N TYR A 195 -10.44 36.68 4.58
CA TYR A 195 -11.64 36.55 3.76
C TYR A 195 -12.14 35.10 3.65
N GLY A 196 -11.23 34.13 3.59
CA GLY A 196 -11.56 32.70 3.48
C GLY A 196 -11.68 31.98 4.83
N SER A 197 -11.84 32.72 5.93
CA SER A 197 -11.91 32.14 7.28
C SER A 197 -13.11 31.21 7.45
N LEU A 198 -12.89 30.03 8.03
CA LEU A 198 -13.97 29.09 8.38
C LEU A 198 -14.73 29.52 9.64
N GLY A 199 -14.29 30.60 10.31
CA GLY A 199 -14.97 31.19 11.46
C GLY A 199 -16.28 31.92 11.11
N TYR A 200 -16.48 32.30 9.85
CA TYR A 200 -17.73 32.89 9.40
C TYR A 200 -18.88 31.87 9.44
N ALA A 201 -20.08 32.37 9.75
CA ALA A 201 -21.29 31.54 9.79
C ALA A 201 -21.60 30.97 8.40
N GLY A 202 -21.80 29.65 8.30
CA GLY A 202 -22.04 28.94 7.04
C GLY A 202 -20.79 28.50 6.28
N PHE A 203 -19.58 28.77 6.80
CA PHE A 203 -18.31 28.40 6.14
C PHE A 203 -17.58 27.25 6.84
N HIS A 204 -18.25 26.52 7.72
CA HIS A 204 -17.68 25.36 8.43
C HIS A 204 -18.71 24.23 8.57
N ASP A 205 -19.56 24.08 7.56
CA ASP A 205 -20.54 23.00 7.52
C ASP A 205 -19.86 21.64 7.74
N TRP A 206 -20.60 20.72 8.38
CA TRP A 206 -20.05 19.44 8.82
C TRP A 206 -19.35 18.69 7.66
N ALA A 207 -19.88 18.74 6.44
CA ALA A 207 -19.29 18.06 5.27
C ALA A 207 -17.93 18.64 4.84
N VAL A 208 -17.70 19.94 5.07
CA VAL A 208 -16.47 20.67 4.73
C VAL A 208 -15.35 20.33 5.70
N LEU A 209 -15.63 20.28 7.02
CA LEU A 209 -14.60 20.00 8.04
C LEU A 209 -14.59 18.54 8.47
N GLU A 210 -15.56 18.13 9.28
CA GLU A 210 -15.65 16.76 9.81
C GLU A 210 -15.81 15.73 8.70
N GLY A 211 -16.52 16.07 7.62
CA GLY A 211 -16.71 15.24 6.44
C GLY A 211 -15.40 15.02 5.70
N ARG A 212 -14.63 16.06 5.38
CA ARG A 212 -13.31 15.90 4.73
C ARG A 212 -12.32 15.14 5.60
N TYR A 213 -12.34 15.36 6.92
CA TYR A 213 -11.58 14.53 7.85
C TYR A 213 -12.01 13.07 7.80
N THR A 214 -13.33 12.81 7.76
CA THR A 214 -13.89 11.45 7.64
C THR A 214 -13.49 10.79 6.33
N LEU A 215 -13.61 11.47 5.18
CA LEU A 215 -13.18 10.94 3.87
C LEU A 215 -11.70 10.57 3.87
N ALA A 216 -10.84 11.40 4.47
CA ALA A 216 -9.42 11.09 4.59
C ALA A 216 -9.19 9.77 5.35
N VAL A 217 -9.90 9.55 6.47
CA VAL A 217 -9.79 8.30 7.24
C VAL A 217 -10.33 7.11 6.46
N LEU A 218 -11.52 7.23 5.85
CA LEU A 218 -12.17 6.15 5.13
C LEU A 218 -11.32 5.72 3.91
N PHE A 219 -10.86 6.70 3.12
CA PHE A 219 -10.23 6.41 1.84
C PHE A 219 -8.73 6.11 1.96
N GLU A 220 -7.99 6.88 2.77
CA GLU A 220 -6.54 6.73 2.85
C GLU A 220 -6.10 5.63 3.83
N TYR A 221 -6.90 5.32 4.85
CA TYR A 221 -6.47 4.38 5.89
C TYR A 221 -7.33 3.12 5.92
N ALA A 222 -8.66 3.26 6.04
CA ALA A 222 -9.54 2.10 6.13
C ALA A 222 -9.59 1.31 4.82
N ALA A 223 -9.73 1.99 3.68
CA ALA A 223 -9.71 1.33 2.37
C ALA A 223 -8.33 0.75 2.04
N THR A 224 -7.22 1.44 2.35
CA THR A 224 -5.87 0.89 2.15
C THR A 224 -5.59 -0.37 2.96
N LEU A 225 -6.17 -0.48 4.16
CA LEU A 225 -6.11 -1.69 4.97
C LEU A 225 -7.14 -2.76 4.57
N GLY A 226 -7.95 -2.54 3.55
CA GLY A 226 -8.93 -3.51 3.08
C GLY A 226 -10.20 -3.62 3.93
N LEU A 227 -10.43 -2.68 4.84
CA LEU A 227 -11.62 -2.68 5.72
C LEU A 227 -12.86 -2.21 4.95
N LEU A 228 -12.65 -1.39 3.92
CA LEU A 228 -13.71 -0.80 3.11
C LEU A 228 -13.38 -0.99 1.63
N ASP A 229 -14.28 -1.64 0.91
CA ASP A 229 -14.33 -1.48 -0.54
C ASP A 229 -14.86 -0.08 -0.86
N VAL A 230 -14.45 0.47 -1.99
CA VAL A 230 -14.71 1.88 -2.32
C VAL A 230 -15.26 2.02 -3.73
N GLU A 231 -16.23 2.93 -3.88
CA GLU A 231 -16.64 3.48 -5.16
C GLU A 231 -16.21 4.94 -5.20
N TYR A 232 -15.42 5.32 -6.21
CA TYR A 232 -14.85 6.65 -6.32
C TYR A 232 -14.69 7.12 -7.76
N GLU A 233 -14.58 8.42 -7.96
CA GLU A 233 -14.31 9.07 -9.24
C GLU A 233 -13.18 10.10 -9.07
N PRO A 234 -12.64 10.73 -10.14
CA PRO A 234 -11.66 11.80 -9.99
C PRO A 234 -12.17 12.91 -9.04
N PRO A 235 -11.34 13.43 -8.12
CA PRO A 235 -11.82 14.37 -7.10
C PRO A 235 -12.22 15.74 -7.66
N ALA A 236 -11.71 16.12 -8.83
CA ALA A 236 -12.03 17.37 -9.49
C ALA A 236 -13.54 17.44 -9.79
N HIS A 237 -14.20 18.45 -9.23
CA HIS A 237 -15.63 18.72 -9.36
C HIS A 237 -16.57 17.60 -8.87
N ALA A 238 -16.06 16.62 -8.11
CA ALA A 238 -16.89 15.57 -7.52
C ALA A 238 -17.82 16.08 -6.41
N ARG A 239 -17.51 17.24 -5.82
CA ARG A 239 -18.29 17.86 -4.75
C ARG A 239 -18.36 19.37 -4.91
N ASP A 240 -19.53 19.92 -4.56
CA ASP A 240 -19.82 21.36 -4.64
C ASP A 240 -20.13 22.01 -3.29
N ASP A 241 -20.06 21.26 -2.20
CA ASP A 241 -20.40 21.68 -0.82
C ASP A 241 -19.52 22.82 -0.27
N PHE A 242 -18.45 23.19 -0.96
CA PHE A 242 -17.53 24.27 -0.57
C PHE A 242 -17.44 25.40 -1.63
N ARG A 243 -18.11 25.28 -2.79
CA ARG A 243 -17.92 26.21 -3.94
C ARG A 243 -18.34 27.64 -3.65
N HIS A 244 -19.32 27.80 -2.76
CA HIS A 244 -19.81 29.11 -2.34
C HIS A 244 -18.86 29.84 -1.38
N MET A 245 -17.80 29.17 -0.92
CA MET A 245 -16.85 29.72 0.05
C MET A 245 -15.86 30.66 -0.63
N TRP A 246 -15.49 31.75 0.04
CA TRP A 246 -14.54 32.70 -0.51
C TRP A 246 -13.17 32.03 -0.77
N GLY A 247 -12.61 32.27 -1.96
CA GLY A 247 -11.33 31.68 -2.38
C GLY A 247 -11.43 30.24 -2.88
N ALA A 248 -12.65 29.71 -3.04
CA ALA A 248 -12.90 28.39 -3.62
C ALA A 248 -13.04 28.40 -5.17
N ASP A 249 -13.06 29.58 -5.79
CA ASP A 249 -13.39 29.76 -7.22
C ASP A 249 -12.45 29.01 -8.17
N GLU A 250 -11.16 28.91 -7.80
CA GLU A 250 -10.08 28.35 -8.64
C GLU A 250 -9.59 26.97 -8.16
N ILE A 251 -10.28 26.32 -7.22
CA ILE A 251 -9.89 24.99 -6.72
C ILE A 251 -10.82 23.90 -7.24
N ASP A 252 -10.29 22.93 -7.97
CA ASP A 252 -11.12 21.86 -8.56
C ASP A 252 -11.70 20.91 -7.49
N ALA A 253 -11.02 20.76 -6.36
CA ALA A 253 -11.46 19.94 -5.23
C ALA A 253 -10.92 20.52 -3.91
N LEU A 254 -11.66 20.34 -2.82
CA LEU A 254 -11.19 20.73 -1.48
C LEU A 254 -10.15 19.74 -0.95
N SER A 255 -10.27 18.46 -1.33
CA SER A 255 -9.30 17.42 -1.01
C SER A 255 -9.23 16.37 -2.11
N ARG A 256 -8.12 15.62 -2.13
CA ARG A 256 -7.96 14.41 -2.95
C ARG A 256 -9.00 13.32 -2.66
N TYR A 257 -9.73 13.42 -1.56
CA TYR A 257 -10.75 12.42 -1.16
C TYR A 257 -12.17 12.80 -1.61
N ASP A 258 -12.36 13.96 -2.23
CA ASP A 258 -13.68 14.48 -2.59
C ASP A 258 -14.43 13.52 -3.53
N GLY A 259 -13.69 12.79 -4.37
CA GLY A 259 -14.20 11.79 -5.30
C GLY A 259 -14.71 10.49 -4.67
N LEU A 260 -14.56 10.26 -3.36
CA LEU A 260 -15.15 9.08 -2.72
C LEU A 260 -16.68 9.20 -2.67
N ARG A 261 -17.38 8.28 -3.35
CA ARG A 261 -18.85 8.27 -3.47
C ARG A 261 -19.53 7.30 -2.50
N ALA A 262 -19.00 6.10 -2.36
CA ALA A 262 -19.57 5.07 -1.50
C ALA A 262 -18.51 4.16 -0.90
N VAL A 263 -18.85 3.55 0.22
CA VAL A 263 -18.02 2.55 0.90
C VAL A 263 -18.84 1.31 1.21
N ARG A 264 -18.19 0.16 1.23
CA ARG A 264 -18.79 -1.11 1.66
C ARG A 264 -17.90 -1.76 2.69
N LEU A 265 -18.45 -2.02 3.88
CA LEU A 265 -17.72 -2.71 4.94
C LEU A 265 -17.43 -4.15 4.53
N THR A 266 -16.15 -4.52 4.47
CA THR A 266 -15.71 -5.84 4.01
C THR A 266 -15.80 -6.88 5.13
N ALA A 267 -15.61 -8.16 4.83
CA ALA A 267 -15.57 -9.21 5.84
C ALA A 267 -14.35 -9.04 6.76
N LEU A 268 -13.21 -8.63 6.18
CA LEU A 268 -12.02 -8.23 6.91
C LEU A 268 -12.27 -6.99 7.76
N GLY A 269 -13.01 -6.01 7.25
CA GLY A 269 -13.43 -4.82 7.98
C GLY A 269 -14.27 -5.14 9.20
N ALA A 270 -15.32 -5.96 9.01
CA ALA A 270 -16.19 -6.43 10.10
C ALA A 270 -15.40 -7.17 11.18
N PHE A 271 -14.44 -8.02 10.79
CA PHE A 271 -13.53 -8.68 11.73
C PHE A 271 -12.60 -7.70 12.44
N ALA A 272 -11.99 -6.77 11.71
CA ALA A 272 -11.01 -5.82 12.24
C ALA A 272 -11.63 -4.88 13.29
N ILE A 273 -12.88 -4.47 13.10
CA ILE A 273 -13.61 -3.63 14.07
C ILE A 273 -14.33 -4.44 15.17
N GLY A 274 -14.30 -5.77 15.07
CA GLY A 274 -14.84 -6.67 16.10
C GLY A 274 -16.34 -6.95 16.02
N LEU A 275 -16.97 -6.76 14.86
CA LEU A 275 -18.34 -7.24 14.62
C LEU A 275 -18.40 -8.77 14.48
N THR A 276 -17.31 -9.39 14.02
CA THR A 276 -17.16 -10.85 13.95
C THR A 276 -15.97 -11.31 14.78
N THR A 277 -16.02 -12.54 15.28
CA THR A 277 -14.96 -13.13 16.12
C THR A 277 -13.81 -13.74 15.32
N SER A 278 -14.09 -14.16 14.09
CA SER A 278 -13.14 -14.78 13.16
C SER A 278 -13.32 -14.19 11.78
N TYR A 279 -12.21 -14.04 11.05
CA TYR A 279 -12.25 -13.69 9.64
C TYR A 279 -12.62 -14.93 8.82
N VAL A 280 -13.70 -14.80 8.05
CA VAL A 280 -14.07 -15.73 6.99
C VAL A 280 -14.15 -14.87 5.74
N PRO A 281 -13.28 -15.08 4.74
CA PRO A 281 -13.37 -14.37 3.47
C PRO A 281 -14.79 -14.50 2.93
N ALA A 282 -15.34 -13.40 2.40
CA ALA A 282 -16.62 -13.49 1.71
C ALA A 282 -16.49 -14.53 0.58
N GLU A 283 -17.48 -15.40 0.41
CA GLU A 283 -17.52 -16.25 -0.78
C GLU A 283 -17.40 -15.34 -2.00
N PRO A 284 -16.44 -15.59 -2.90
CA PRO A 284 -16.27 -14.75 -4.07
C PRO A 284 -17.63 -14.69 -4.76
N ALA A 285 -18.19 -13.50 -4.89
CA ALA A 285 -19.38 -13.29 -5.70
C ALA A 285 -19.07 -13.94 -7.03
N VAL A 286 -19.84 -14.98 -7.40
CA VAL A 286 -19.55 -15.88 -8.53
C VAL A 286 -18.98 -15.04 -9.65
N ALA A 287 -17.67 -15.14 -9.85
CA ALA A 287 -17.03 -14.27 -10.81
C ALA A 287 -17.69 -14.56 -12.15
N GLU A 288 -18.22 -13.53 -12.82
CA GLU A 288 -18.73 -13.72 -14.16
C GLU A 288 -17.61 -14.35 -14.97
N ARG A 289 -17.82 -15.61 -15.39
CA ARG A 289 -16.83 -16.39 -16.11
C ARG A 289 -16.73 -15.86 -17.53
N SER A 290 -16.07 -14.71 -17.65
CA SER A 290 -15.97 -13.88 -18.84
C SER A 290 -14.70 -14.15 -19.63
N LEU A 291 -13.89 -15.13 -19.22
CA LEU A 291 -12.69 -15.54 -19.95
C LEU A 291 -12.91 -16.86 -20.70
N GLN A 292 -12.45 -16.90 -21.93
CA GLN A 292 -12.27 -18.12 -22.70
C GLN A 292 -10.78 -18.34 -22.92
N VAL A 293 -10.25 -19.39 -22.29
CA VAL A 293 -8.84 -19.77 -22.44
C VAL A 293 -8.73 -20.81 -23.54
N LEU A 294 -7.91 -20.51 -24.54
CA LEU A 294 -7.76 -21.32 -25.74
C LEU A 294 -6.46 -22.13 -25.70
N ALA A 295 -6.45 -23.28 -26.39
CA ALA A 295 -5.31 -24.18 -26.39
C ALA A 295 -4.06 -23.59 -27.08
N ASN A 296 -4.22 -22.52 -27.85
CA ASN A 296 -3.14 -21.76 -28.49
C ASN A 296 -2.51 -20.69 -27.56
N HIS A 297 -2.85 -20.71 -26.26
CA HIS A 297 -2.38 -19.77 -25.23
C HIS A 297 -3.00 -18.37 -25.30
N ASP A 298 -4.06 -18.18 -26.08
CA ASP A 298 -4.85 -16.95 -26.02
C ASP A 298 -5.89 -17.01 -24.90
N VAL A 299 -6.04 -15.90 -24.21
CA VAL A 299 -7.10 -15.63 -23.24
C VAL A 299 -7.99 -14.55 -23.83
N VAL A 300 -9.25 -14.90 -24.09
CA VAL A 300 -10.23 -14.04 -24.76
C VAL A 300 -11.30 -13.59 -23.78
N ALA A 301 -11.56 -12.29 -23.69
CA ALA A 301 -12.64 -11.74 -22.89
C ALA A 301 -13.98 -11.75 -23.66
N THR A 302 -14.93 -12.54 -23.20
CA THR A 302 -16.28 -12.67 -23.78
C THR A 302 -17.25 -11.56 -23.33
N ALA A 303 -16.91 -10.85 -22.25
CA ALA A 303 -17.65 -9.68 -21.73
C ALA A 303 -16.65 -8.62 -21.24
N ASP A 304 -17.11 -7.40 -20.96
CA ASP A 304 -16.21 -6.30 -20.56
C ASP A 304 -15.54 -6.66 -19.24
N LEU A 305 -14.22 -6.73 -19.26
CA LEU A 305 -13.46 -7.08 -18.08
C LEU A 305 -13.45 -5.93 -17.09
N ALA A 306 -13.61 -6.28 -15.82
CA ALA A 306 -13.32 -5.35 -14.74
C ALA A 306 -11.86 -4.86 -14.87
N PRO A 307 -11.57 -3.59 -14.52
CA PRO A 307 -10.21 -3.04 -14.61
C PRO A 307 -9.15 -3.88 -13.88
N ALA A 308 -9.52 -4.50 -12.75
CA ALA A 308 -8.64 -5.38 -11.99
C ALA A 308 -8.25 -6.65 -12.76
N ASP A 309 -9.21 -7.31 -13.42
CA ASP A 309 -8.97 -8.52 -14.21
C ASP A 309 -8.10 -8.22 -15.43
N ARG A 310 -8.35 -7.07 -16.07
CA ARG A 310 -7.52 -6.57 -17.15
C ARG A 310 -6.08 -6.36 -16.69
N LEU A 311 -5.88 -5.72 -15.54
CA LEU A 311 -4.54 -5.49 -14.98
C LEU A 311 -3.80 -6.80 -14.71
N VAL A 312 -4.49 -7.83 -14.20
CA VAL A 312 -3.90 -9.16 -14.02
C VAL A 312 -3.46 -9.73 -15.36
N LEU A 313 -4.32 -9.70 -16.39
CA LEU A 313 -3.95 -10.19 -17.71
C LEU A 313 -2.79 -9.40 -18.34
N ASP A 314 -2.78 -8.08 -18.23
CA ASP A 314 -1.70 -7.21 -18.73
C ASP A 314 -0.37 -7.47 -18.00
N THR A 315 -0.42 -7.97 -16.76
CA THR A 315 0.77 -8.35 -15.99
C THR A 315 1.44 -9.62 -16.54
N PHE A 316 0.64 -10.62 -16.92
CA PHE A 316 1.16 -11.95 -17.28
C PHE A 316 1.20 -12.24 -18.79
N ALA A 317 0.48 -11.46 -19.60
CA ALA A 317 0.25 -11.73 -21.00
C ALA A 317 0.43 -10.47 -21.85
N ALA A 318 0.81 -10.67 -23.11
CA ALA A 318 0.86 -9.58 -24.07
C ALA A 318 -0.55 -9.31 -24.61
N ARG A 319 -1.05 -8.09 -24.46
CA ARG A 319 -2.32 -7.67 -25.05
C ARG A 319 -2.17 -7.54 -26.56
N THR A 320 -2.77 -8.46 -27.32
CA THR A 320 -2.68 -8.51 -28.78
C THR A 320 -3.87 -7.82 -29.45
N SER A 321 -4.99 -7.67 -28.75
CA SER A 321 -6.12 -6.83 -29.16
C SER A 321 -6.89 -6.32 -27.94
N ASP A 322 -7.99 -5.59 -28.17
CA ASP A 322 -8.75 -5.02 -27.06
C ASP A 322 -9.28 -6.04 -26.04
N ARG A 323 -9.52 -7.27 -26.49
CA ARG A 323 -10.13 -8.35 -25.71
C ARG A 323 -9.30 -9.64 -25.72
N VAL A 324 -8.08 -9.61 -26.24
CA VAL A 324 -7.25 -10.81 -26.39
C VAL A 324 -5.88 -10.57 -25.80
N TRP A 325 -5.48 -11.50 -24.95
CA TRP A 325 -4.19 -11.57 -24.31
C TRP A 325 -3.52 -12.88 -24.69
N THR A 326 -2.28 -12.82 -25.13
CA THR A 326 -1.52 -14.01 -25.53
C THR A 326 -0.47 -14.31 -24.48
N LEU A 327 -0.57 -15.50 -23.89
CA LEU A 327 0.41 -16.01 -22.94
C LEU A 327 1.63 -16.53 -23.71
N THR A 328 2.80 -16.03 -23.34
CA THR A 328 4.07 -16.48 -23.90
C THR A 328 5.03 -16.80 -22.77
N THR A 329 6.01 -17.66 -23.02
CA THR A 329 7.09 -17.91 -22.05
C THR A 329 7.79 -16.60 -21.66
N ALA A 330 7.96 -15.67 -22.60
CA ALA A 330 8.61 -14.38 -22.35
C ALA A 330 7.78 -13.48 -21.42
N SER A 331 6.46 -13.35 -21.65
CA SER A 331 5.60 -12.54 -20.79
C SER A 331 5.50 -13.11 -19.37
N LEU A 332 5.38 -14.44 -19.26
CA LEU A 332 5.33 -15.12 -17.95
C LEU A 332 6.65 -15.00 -17.18
N LEU A 333 7.80 -15.17 -17.85
CA LEU A 333 9.10 -14.94 -17.20
C LEU A 333 9.29 -13.47 -16.79
N GLY A 334 8.79 -12.52 -17.59
CA GLY A 334 8.79 -11.11 -17.22
C GLY A 334 7.96 -10.82 -15.97
N ALA A 335 6.79 -11.47 -15.84
CA ALA A 335 5.97 -11.37 -14.63
C ALA A 335 6.69 -11.97 -13.40
N VAL A 336 7.41 -13.08 -13.58
CA VAL A 336 8.24 -13.69 -12.52
C VAL A 336 9.38 -12.77 -12.09
N ASP A 337 10.07 -12.13 -13.04
CA ASP A 337 11.13 -11.16 -12.75
C ASP A 337 10.59 -9.95 -11.97
N ALA A 338 9.35 -9.55 -12.25
CA ALA A 338 8.61 -8.54 -11.49
C ALA A 338 8.04 -9.05 -10.13
N GLY A 339 8.35 -10.28 -9.73
CA GLY A 339 7.99 -10.85 -8.43
C GLY A 339 6.60 -11.51 -8.37
N ARG A 340 5.97 -11.81 -9.50
CA ARG A 340 4.68 -12.53 -9.58
C ARG A 340 4.91 -14.03 -9.76
N THR A 341 3.92 -14.85 -9.41
CA THR A 341 4.03 -16.32 -9.56
C THR A 341 3.15 -16.86 -10.69
N PRO A 342 3.57 -17.89 -11.44
CA PRO A 342 2.70 -18.53 -12.44
C PRO A 342 1.43 -19.15 -11.84
N ASP A 343 1.49 -19.62 -10.59
CA ASP A 343 0.35 -20.15 -9.84
C ASP A 343 -0.75 -19.11 -9.59
N GLU A 344 -0.39 -17.84 -9.33
CA GLU A 344 -1.35 -16.73 -9.25
C GLU A 344 -2.20 -16.63 -10.52
N LEU A 345 -1.57 -16.72 -11.69
CA LEU A 345 -2.29 -16.69 -12.97
C LEU A 345 -3.13 -17.96 -13.14
N GLY A 346 -2.61 -19.13 -12.78
CA GLY A 346 -3.35 -20.39 -12.85
C GLY A 346 -4.66 -20.33 -12.07
N THR A 347 -4.59 -19.88 -10.82
CA THR A 347 -5.74 -19.69 -9.94
C THR A 347 -6.72 -18.66 -10.53
N PHE A 348 -6.22 -17.52 -10.99
CA PHE A 348 -7.04 -16.50 -11.63
C PHE A 348 -7.81 -17.03 -12.84
N LEU A 349 -7.15 -17.79 -13.73
CA LEU A 349 -7.80 -18.37 -14.90
C LEU A 349 -8.86 -19.40 -14.49
N ASP A 350 -8.63 -20.21 -13.45
CA ASP A 350 -9.61 -21.17 -12.96
C ASP A 350 -10.88 -20.53 -12.41
N GLU A 351 -10.74 -19.38 -11.75
CA GLU A 351 -11.85 -18.63 -11.20
C GLU A 351 -12.68 -17.94 -12.28
N ARG A 352 -12.03 -17.44 -13.34
CA ARG A 352 -12.64 -16.55 -14.34
C ARG A 352 -12.94 -17.20 -15.68
N ALA A 353 -12.39 -18.38 -15.96
CA ALA A 353 -12.64 -19.07 -17.22
C ALA A 353 -14.01 -19.75 -17.26
N ALA A 354 -14.72 -19.59 -18.37
CA ALA A 354 -15.99 -20.26 -18.64
C ALA A 354 -15.87 -21.80 -18.64
N HIS A 355 -14.69 -22.30 -19.03
CA HIS A 355 -14.37 -23.71 -19.14
C HIS A 355 -13.03 -23.99 -18.46
N ALA A 356 -12.75 -25.27 -18.19
CA ALA A 356 -11.46 -25.68 -17.63
C ALA A 356 -10.30 -25.17 -18.51
N VAL A 357 -9.26 -24.67 -17.85
CA VAL A 357 -8.04 -24.20 -18.50
C VAL A 357 -7.39 -25.35 -19.27
N PRO A 358 -7.10 -25.21 -20.59
CA PRO A 358 -6.50 -26.27 -21.38
C PRO A 358 -5.14 -26.75 -20.85
N ASP A 359 -4.85 -28.05 -21.00
CA ASP A 359 -3.58 -28.67 -20.59
C ASP A 359 -2.34 -28.05 -21.25
N THR A 360 -2.49 -27.44 -22.42
CA THR A 360 -1.38 -26.71 -23.07
C THR A 360 -0.96 -25.49 -22.26
N VAL A 361 -1.93 -24.73 -21.73
CA VAL A 361 -1.69 -23.57 -20.87
C VAL A 361 -1.14 -24.01 -19.53
N ARG A 362 -1.71 -25.06 -18.91
CA ARG A 362 -1.18 -25.62 -17.65
C ARG A 362 0.29 -26.02 -17.77
N ARG A 363 0.63 -26.78 -18.81
CA ARG A 363 2.04 -27.15 -19.07
C ARG A 363 2.95 -25.95 -19.28
N LEU A 364 2.47 -24.89 -19.94
CA LEU A 364 3.24 -23.66 -20.10
C LEU A 364 3.53 -22.99 -18.75
N LEU A 365 2.54 -22.94 -17.84
CA LEU A 365 2.72 -22.41 -16.49
C LEU A 365 3.72 -23.27 -15.69
N ASP A 366 3.53 -24.59 -15.70
CA ASP A 366 4.41 -25.55 -15.01
C ASP A 366 5.87 -25.45 -15.52
N ASP A 367 6.05 -25.34 -16.85
CA ASP A 367 7.38 -25.20 -17.47
C ASP A 367 8.07 -23.88 -17.05
N VAL A 368 7.31 -22.79 -16.94
CA VAL A 368 7.84 -21.50 -16.48
C VAL A 368 8.17 -21.56 -15.00
N GLU A 369 7.30 -22.13 -14.18
CA GLU A 369 7.52 -22.27 -12.74
C GLU A 369 8.75 -23.15 -12.45
N ALA A 370 8.87 -24.28 -13.14
CA ALA A 370 10.03 -25.14 -13.04
C ALA A 370 11.33 -24.40 -13.39
N ARG A 371 11.32 -23.53 -14.42
CA ARG A 371 12.47 -22.69 -14.80
C ARG A 371 12.76 -21.60 -13.78
N ALA A 372 11.72 -20.91 -13.31
CA ALA A 372 11.82 -19.84 -12.32
C ALA A 372 12.47 -20.35 -11.02
N SER A 373 12.15 -21.58 -10.62
CA SER A 373 12.71 -22.20 -9.41
C SER A 373 14.16 -22.70 -9.53
N GLN A 374 14.76 -22.71 -10.74
CA GLN A 374 16.13 -23.21 -10.94
C GLN A 374 17.20 -22.27 -10.38
N LEU A 375 16.87 -20.98 -10.25
CA LEU A 375 17.79 -19.95 -9.81
C LEU A 375 17.28 -19.34 -8.52
N ARG A 376 18.19 -19.16 -7.57
CA ARG A 376 17.90 -18.47 -6.32
C ARG A 376 18.91 -17.35 -6.14
N ASP A 377 18.41 -16.12 -6.10
CA ASP A 377 19.25 -15.00 -5.69
C ASP A 377 19.58 -15.12 -4.18
N LEU A 378 20.88 -15.18 -3.87
CA LEU A 378 21.40 -15.23 -2.50
C LEU A 378 21.89 -13.86 -2.02
N GLY A 379 21.58 -12.80 -2.78
CA GLY A 379 21.92 -11.41 -2.55
C GLY A 379 23.36 -11.06 -2.94
N SER A 380 23.70 -9.77 -2.83
CA SER A 380 25.06 -9.28 -3.08
C SER A 380 26.02 -9.77 -1.99
N ARG A 381 27.07 -10.48 -2.37
CA ARG A 381 28.16 -10.92 -1.48
C ARG A 381 29.45 -10.21 -1.84
N ARG A 382 30.27 -9.89 -0.85
CA ARG A 382 31.56 -9.24 -1.08
C ARG A 382 32.64 -10.29 -1.38
N VAL A 383 33.26 -10.21 -2.55
CA VAL A 383 34.35 -11.10 -2.96
C VAL A 383 35.69 -10.39 -2.75
N LEU A 384 36.64 -11.11 -2.17
CA LEU A 384 38.02 -10.69 -1.96
C LEU A 384 38.93 -11.53 -2.84
N GLU A 385 39.84 -10.90 -3.55
CA GLU A 385 40.94 -11.59 -4.22
C GLU A 385 42.15 -11.67 -3.29
N CYS A 386 42.75 -12.85 -3.19
CA CYS A 386 44.00 -13.10 -2.49
C CYS A 386 45.17 -13.09 -3.49
N ALA A 387 46.36 -12.73 -2.98
CA ALA A 387 47.59 -12.72 -3.77
C ALA A 387 47.89 -14.09 -4.41
N ASP A 388 47.60 -15.17 -3.70
CA ASP A 388 47.79 -16.54 -4.18
C ASP A 388 46.86 -17.54 -3.45
N ALA A 389 46.90 -18.79 -3.88
CA ALA A 389 46.06 -19.87 -3.35
C ALA A 389 46.41 -20.24 -1.90
N SER A 390 47.65 -19.99 -1.45
CA SER A 390 48.11 -20.27 -0.10
C SER A 390 47.51 -19.28 0.90
N VAL A 391 47.47 -17.99 0.54
CA VAL A 391 46.80 -16.95 1.33
C VAL A 391 45.30 -17.23 1.44
N ALA A 392 44.65 -17.60 0.33
CA ALA A 392 43.23 -17.96 0.36
C ALA A 392 42.96 -19.18 1.26
N ALA A 393 43.81 -20.21 1.22
CA ALA A 393 43.70 -21.39 2.06
C ALA A 393 43.91 -21.07 3.55
N LEU A 394 44.93 -20.26 3.87
CA LEU A 394 45.23 -19.82 5.23
C LEU A 394 44.03 -19.08 5.84
N LEU A 395 43.50 -18.10 5.12
CA LEU A 395 42.41 -17.26 5.60
C LEU A 395 41.07 -18.02 5.70
N ALA A 396 40.77 -18.90 4.75
CA ALA A 396 39.57 -19.75 4.83
C ALA A 396 39.64 -20.77 5.98
N GLY A 397 40.84 -21.21 6.35
CA GLY A 397 41.07 -22.16 7.44
C GLY A 397 41.14 -21.54 8.84
N ASP A 398 41.23 -20.21 8.94
CA ASP A 398 41.40 -19.54 10.22
C ASP A 398 40.14 -19.59 11.09
N ARG A 399 40.32 -19.90 12.38
CA ARG A 399 39.20 -20.05 13.33
C ARG A 399 38.40 -18.77 13.52
N SER A 400 39.02 -17.60 13.41
CA SER A 400 38.35 -16.31 13.57
C SER A 400 37.50 -15.90 12.37
N LEU A 401 37.72 -16.53 11.20
CA LEU A 401 36.96 -16.31 9.97
C LEU A 401 35.95 -17.43 9.66
N ARG A 402 35.92 -18.48 10.48
CA ARG A 402 34.97 -19.59 10.34
C ARG A 402 33.52 -19.09 10.38
N GLY A 403 32.76 -19.40 9.32
CA GLY A 403 31.37 -18.97 9.16
C GLY A 403 31.20 -17.50 8.75
N LEU A 404 32.29 -16.77 8.53
CA LEU A 404 32.27 -15.38 8.04
C LEU A 404 32.78 -15.27 6.60
N CYS A 405 33.54 -16.25 6.13
CA CYS A 405 33.96 -16.36 4.73
C CYS A 405 33.80 -17.79 4.19
N THR A 406 33.65 -17.90 2.89
CA THR A 406 33.67 -19.16 2.13
C THR A 406 34.65 -19.00 0.99
N ARG A 407 35.46 -20.04 0.72
CA ARG A 407 36.41 -20.01 -0.39
C ARG A 407 35.69 -20.14 -1.73
N LEU A 408 36.02 -19.28 -2.67
CA LEU A 408 35.47 -19.25 -4.03
C LEU A 408 36.62 -19.46 -5.02
N GLY A 409 36.73 -20.68 -5.57
CA GLY A 409 37.87 -21.07 -6.41
C GLY A 409 39.21 -21.04 -5.66
N GLU A 410 40.31 -20.89 -6.38
CA GLU A 410 41.64 -21.02 -5.78
C GLU A 410 42.10 -19.78 -5.01
N ARG A 411 41.76 -18.58 -5.50
CA ARG A 411 42.32 -17.31 -5.01
C ARG A 411 41.29 -16.34 -4.43
N HIS A 412 40.01 -16.70 -4.33
CA HIS A 412 38.99 -15.77 -3.84
C HIS A 412 38.32 -16.24 -2.56
N LEU A 413 37.87 -15.27 -1.76
CA LEU A 413 37.06 -15.46 -0.56
C LEU A 413 35.78 -14.66 -0.69
N MET A 414 34.64 -15.29 -0.48
CA MET A 414 33.35 -14.64 -0.38
C MET A 414 33.02 -14.39 1.09
N LEU A 415 32.77 -13.14 1.47
CA LEU A 415 32.34 -12.78 2.82
C LEU A 415 30.82 -12.83 2.95
N ASP A 416 30.34 -13.19 4.14
CA ASP A 416 28.94 -13.01 4.52
C ASP A 416 28.66 -11.54 4.87
N PRO A 417 27.78 -10.81 4.14
CA PRO A 417 27.26 -9.50 4.47
C PRO A 417 26.92 -9.29 5.95
N ALA A 418 26.26 -10.25 6.59
CA ALA A 418 25.86 -10.12 8.00
C ALA A 418 27.06 -10.13 8.95
N GLY A 419 28.18 -10.73 8.51
CA GLY A 419 29.41 -10.91 9.25
C GLY A 419 30.55 -9.96 8.85
N GLU A 420 30.35 -9.09 7.86
CA GLU A 420 31.43 -8.35 7.20
C GLU A 420 32.27 -7.51 8.18
N ALA A 421 31.63 -6.81 9.13
CA ALA A 421 32.34 -6.02 10.13
C ALA A 421 33.27 -6.89 10.99
N LYS A 422 32.81 -8.07 11.41
CA LYS A 422 33.61 -9.03 12.18
C LYS A 422 34.73 -9.61 11.33
N ALA A 423 34.46 -9.95 10.07
CA ALA A 423 35.47 -10.44 9.13
C ALA A 423 36.58 -9.41 8.91
N ARG A 424 36.26 -8.12 8.75
CA ARG A 424 37.25 -7.04 8.61
C ARG A 424 38.13 -6.91 9.86
N THR A 425 37.55 -7.03 11.05
CA THR A 425 38.33 -7.02 12.31
C THR A 425 39.27 -8.23 12.40
N ALA A 426 38.80 -9.42 12.04
CA ALA A 426 39.62 -10.64 12.02
C ALA A 426 40.76 -10.55 11.00
N LEU A 427 40.45 -10.16 9.75
CA LEU A 427 41.44 -9.97 8.69
C LEU A 427 42.52 -8.94 9.07
N ARG A 428 42.13 -7.82 9.71
CA ARG A 428 43.08 -6.84 10.21
C ARG A 428 44.01 -7.42 11.29
N LYS A 429 43.49 -8.26 12.20
CA LYS A 429 44.32 -8.93 13.22
C LYS A 429 45.29 -9.94 12.62
N LEU A 430 44.91 -10.58 11.51
CA LEU A 430 45.75 -11.52 10.75
C LEU A 430 46.78 -10.82 9.85
N GLY A 431 46.78 -9.49 9.77
CA GLY A 431 47.72 -8.73 8.95
C GLY A 431 47.25 -8.41 7.53
N TYR A 432 45.98 -8.67 7.20
CA TYR A 432 45.39 -8.45 5.87
C TYR A 432 44.29 -7.38 5.90
N PRO A 433 44.62 -6.09 6.12
CA PRO A 433 43.60 -5.06 6.19
C PRO A 433 42.94 -4.82 4.84
N LEU A 434 41.62 -4.93 4.79
CA LEU A 434 40.83 -4.44 3.66
C LEU A 434 40.72 -2.92 3.80
N GLY A 435 41.16 -2.17 2.79
CA GLY A 435 40.96 -0.72 2.72
C GLY A 435 39.49 -0.30 2.70
N PRO A 436 39.17 1.00 2.56
CA PRO A 436 37.79 1.44 2.35
C PRO A 436 37.17 0.69 1.16
N THR A 437 35.85 0.47 1.21
CA THR A 437 35.14 -0.22 0.13
C THR A 437 35.32 0.57 -1.16
N ALA A 438 36.08 0.00 -2.11
CA ALA A 438 36.25 0.61 -3.42
C ALA A 438 34.90 0.59 -4.13
N ILE A 439 34.35 1.77 -4.40
CA ILE A 439 33.21 1.93 -5.29
C ILE A 439 33.80 1.92 -6.70
N PHE A 440 33.86 0.75 -7.33
CA PHE A 440 34.11 0.68 -8.76
C PHE A 440 32.83 1.17 -9.46
N TRP A 441 32.89 2.39 -10.00
CA TRP A 441 31.97 2.80 -11.06
C TRP A 441 32.46 2.12 -12.34
N GLY A 442 31.75 1.08 -12.74
CA GLY A 442 31.80 0.51 -14.09
C GLY A 442 30.70 1.11 -14.93
#